data_AF-A0A7J5TEH7-F1
#
_entry.id   AF-A0A7J5TEH7-F1
#
_cell.length_a   1.000
_cell.length_b   1.000
_cell.length_c   1.000
_cell.angle_alpha   90.00
_cell.angle_beta   90.00
_cell.angle_gamma   90.00
#
_symmetry.space_group_name_H-M   'P 1'
#
loop_
_entity.id
_entity.type
_entity.pdbx_description
1 polymer ?
#
loop_
_entity_poly.entity_id
_entity_poly.type
_entity_poly.pdbx_seq_one_letter_code
_entity_poly.pdbx_strand_id
1 'polypeptide(L)'
;CRVPENAVTLEDVDFLMSAHFEGTPYDPYGTLGTPESRHRYRPIGINRTGHMVAMQIRPYAPEASRSIMWISYGSGPFTAATPFYANVDDTPAYLRDTTPEVSTGNLYWANRLIAALADAHFYETSNAIEGFAESARAYGHRLVECTDAELREMSAQTSASESQERAGAAEITENASIAIIAKLQQSNEEMAEYLRTHVTKLLNDVLYTSSNLMHNSFAMSDRWN
;
A
#
# COMPACT_ATOMS: atom_id res chain seq x y z
N CYS A 1 -27.90 6.58 11.21
CA CYS A 1 -26.57 6.38 10.60
C CYS A 1 -26.02 7.73 10.17
N ARG A 2 -24.69 7.92 10.19
CA ARG A 2 -24.06 9.11 9.58
C ARG A 2 -24.07 8.95 8.06
N VAL A 3 -24.20 10.05 7.32
CA VAL A 3 -24.20 10.08 5.85
C VAL A 3 -23.11 11.06 5.43
N PRO A 4 -22.11 10.64 4.64
CA PRO A 4 -21.08 11.54 4.14
C PRO A 4 -21.64 12.48 3.06
N GLU A 5 -21.04 13.65 2.90
CA GLU A 5 -21.42 14.63 1.87
C GLU A 5 -21.07 14.16 0.45
N ASN A 6 -20.01 13.35 0.33
CA ASN A 6 -19.52 12.79 -0.93
C ASN A 6 -19.39 11.26 -0.85
N ALA A 7 -19.26 10.61 -2.01
CA ALA A 7 -18.91 9.21 -2.08
C ALA A 7 -17.54 8.96 -1.43
N VAL A 8 -17.43 7.88 -0.66
CA VAL A 8 -16.20 7.52 0.05
C VAL A 8 -15.31 6.70 -0.86
N THR A 9 -14.09 7.18 -1.08
CA THR A 9 -13.03 6.47 -1.81
C THR A 9 -12.20 5.60 -0.86
N LEU A 10 -11.32 4.78 -1.41
CA LEU A 10 -10.40 4.00 -0.58
C LEU A 10 -9.26 4.84 -0.02
N GLU A 11 -8.86 5.87 -0.75
CA GLU A 11 -7.93 6.90 -0.30
C GLU A 11 -8.48 7.64 0.93
N ASP A 12 -9.79 7.94 0.97
CA ASP A 12 -10.42 8.54 2.15
C ASP A 12 -10.32 7.62 3.38
N VAL A 13 -10.50 6.31 3.16
CA VAL A 13 -10.37 5.30 4.22
C VAL A 13 -8.92 5.17 4.68
N ASP A 14 -7.97 5.06 3.75
CA ASP A 14 -6.53 4.97 4.06
C ASP A 14 -6.03 6.22 4.78
N PHE A 15 -6.45 7.41 4.33
CA PHE A 15 -6.19 8.69 4.99
C PHE A 15 -6.71 8.68 6.43
N LEU A 16 -8.00 8.37 6.64
CA LEU A 16 -8.58 8.35 7.98
C LEU A 16 -7.89 7.33 8.90
N MET A 17 -7.56 6.15 8.38
CA MET A 17 -6.86 5.10 9.12
C MET A 17 -5.40 5.46 9.44
N SER A 18 -4.84 6.44 8.72
CA SER A 18 -3.50 6.99 8.93
C SER A 18 -3.51 8.30 9.71
N ALA A 19 -4.69 8.86 9.99
CA ALA A 19 -4.83 10.20 10.52
C ALA A 19 -4.20 10.37 11.92
N HIS A 20 -3.59 11.54 12.10
CA HIS A 20 -2.95 11.94 13.35
C HIS A 20 -3.37 13.35 13.81
N PHE A 21 -4.58 13.79 13.42
CA PHE A 21 -5.16 15.09 13.78
C PHE A 21 -4.52 16.29 13.06
N GLU A 22 -4.08 16.06 11.83
CA GLU A 22 -3.50 16.99 10.89
C GLU A 22 -4.22 18.35 10.90
N GLY A 23 -3.45 19.43 11.01
CA GLY A 23 -3.99 20.79 11.00
C GLY A 23 -4.71 21.21 12.30
N THR A 24 -4.64 20.41 13.37
CA THR A 24 -5.22 20.75 14.68
C THR A 24 -4.14 20.92 15.76
N PRO A 25 -4.44 21.54 16.92
CA PRO A 25 -3.53 21.59 18.07
C PRO A 25 -3.21 20.23 18.73
N TYR A 26 -3.80 19.14 18.24
CA TYR A 26 -3.64 17.78 18.77
C TYR A 26 -2.75 16.90 17.88
N ASP A 27 -2.23 17.45 16.79
CA ASP A 27 -1.30 16.77 15.89
C ASP A 27 0.06 16.56 16.57
N PRO A 28 0.55 15.32 16.74
CA PRO A 28 1.86 15.07 17.34
C PRO A 28 3.02 15.65 16.52
N TYR A 29 2.86 15.74 15.19
CA TYR A 29 3.87 16.32 14.32
C TYR A 29 3.65 17.81 14.09
N GLY A 30 2.41 18.30 14.24
CA GLY A 30 2.03 19.68 13.92
C GLY A 30 2.74 20.76 14.75
N THR A 31 2.76 21.99 14.22
CA THR A 31 3.32 23.17 14.90
C THR A 31 2.30 23.91 15.77
N LEU A 32 1.02 23.54 15.68
CA LEU A 32 -0.06 24.09 16.48
C LEU A 32 -0.11 23.42 17.87
N GLY A 33 -0.56 24.16 18.88
CA GLY A 33 -0.75 23.62 20.24
C GLY A 33 0.48 23.65 21.13
N THR A 34 0.39 22.99 22.28
CA THR A 34 1.46 22.86 23.28
C THR A 34 2.04 21.44 23.26
N PRO A 35 3.20 21.18 23.89
CA PRO A 35 3.69 19.82 24.06
C PRO A 35 2.65 18.88 24.69
N GLU A 36 1.83 19.37 25.60
CA GLU A 36 0.75 18.59 26.21
C GLU A 36 -0.41 18.34 25.24
N SER A 37 -0.91 19.36 24.53
CA SER A 37 -2.07 19.17 23.65
C SER A 37 -1.77 18.21 22.50
N ARG A 38 -0.56 18.28 21.94
CA ARG A 38 -0.08 17.39 20.87
C ARG A 38 0.05 15.92 21.28
N HIS A 39 0.03 15.62 22.58
CA HIS A 39 0.09 14.25 23.12
C HIS A 39 -1.16 13.87 23.91
N ARG A 40 -2.20 14.71 23.90
CA ARG A 40 -3.41 14.49 24.70
C ARG A 40 -4.25 13.33 24.20
N TYR A 41 -4.33 13.17 22.89
CA TYR A 41 -5.20 12.16 22.27
C TYR A 41 -4.39 11.12 21.52
N ARG A 42 -4.92 9.89 21.53
CA ARG A 42 -4.36 8.80 20.74
C ARG A 42 -4.70 9.03 19.25
N PRO A 43 -3.71 9.12 18.34
CA PRO A 43 -3.98 9.19 16.90
C PRO A 43 -4.53 7.86 16.37
N ILE A 44 -5.13 7.89 15.17
CA ILE A 44 -5.62 6.69 14.48
C ILE A 44 -4.41 5.96 13.87
N GLY A 45 -3.67 6.67 13.01
CA GLY A 45 -2.37 6.24 12.50
C GLY A 45 -1.33 6.28 13.61
N ILE A 46 -0.78 5.13 13.98
CA ILE A 46 0.07 5.01 15.16
C ILE A 46 1.18 3.97 14.97
N ASN A 47 2.31 4.17 15.65
CA ASN A 47 3.51 3.32 15.59
C ASN A 47 3.29 1.80 15.81
N ARG A 48 2.21 1.45 16.52
CA ARG A 48 1.84 0.08 16.86
C ARG A 48 0.85 -0.58 15.90
N THR A 49 0.46 0.11 14.82
CA THR A 49 -0.29 -0.54 13.73
C THR A 49 0.61 -1.60 13.10
N GLY A 50 0.15 -2.86 13.12
CA GLY A 50 0.86 -3.96 12.46
C GLY A 50 0.55 -4.00 10.97
N HIS A 51 -0.74 -3.97 10.64
CA HIS A 51 -1.26 -3.88 9.29
C HIS A 51 -2.63 -3.19 9.30
N MET A 52 -3.01 -2.63 8.15
CA MET A 52 -4.36 -2.17 7.86
C MET A 52 -4.85 -2.89 6.61
N VAL A 53 -6.11 -3.32 6.63
CA VAL A 53 -6.76 -3.96 5.48
C VAL A 53 -8.14 -3.35 5.27
N ALA A 54 -8.39 -2.81 4.09
CA ALA A 54 -9.73 -2.48 3.62
C ALA A 54 -10.17 -3.49 2.55
N MET A 55 -11.27 -4.19 2.79
CA MET A 55 -11.83 -5.14 1.82
C MET A 55 -12.85 -4.44 0.92
N GLN A 56 -12.58 -4.42 -0.37
CA GLN A 56 -13.47 -3.88 -1.39
C GLN A 56 -14.11 -5.02 -2.18
N ILE A 57 -15.44 -5.13 -2.12
CA ILE A 57 -16.21 -6.04 -2.98
C ILE A 57 -16.84 -5.20 -4.08
N ARG A 58 -16.33 -5.32 -5.30
CA ARG A 58 -16.68 -4.46 -6.44
C ARG A 58 -17.93 -5.02 -7.17
N PRO A 59 -19.13 -4.44 -7.00
CA PRO A 59 -20.36 -5.02 -7.58
C PRO A 59 -20.38 -4.98 -9.11
N TYR A 60 -19.54 -4.15 -9.72
CA TYR A 60 -19.40 -3.97 -11.16
C TYR A 60 -18.36 -4.91 -11.81
N ALA A 61 -17.69 -5.77 -11.03
CA ALA A 61 -16.68 -6.71 -11.53
C ALA A 61 -17.19 -8.18 -11.49
N PRO A 62 -16.64 -9.06 -12.36
CA PRO A 62 -16.94 -10.49 -12.32
C PRO A 62 -16.66 -11.11 -10.95
N GLU A 63 -17.39 -12.18 -10.61
CA GLU A 63 -17.24 -12.85 -9.31
C GLU A 63 -15.81 -13.30 -9.02
N ALA A 64 -15.12 -13.81 -10.04
CA ALA A 64 -13.76 -14.30 -9.92
C ALA A 64 -12.71 -13.21 -9.58
N SER A 65 -13.01 -11.92 -9.78
CA SER A 65 -12.05 -10.82 -9.55
C SER A 65 -12.62 -9.62 -8.77
N ARG A 66 -13.85 -9.69 -8.26
CA ARG A 66 -14.50 -8.53 -7.62
C ARG A 66 -13.91 -8.13 -6.28
N SER A 67 -13.24 -9.04 -5.57
CA SER A 67 -12.75 -8.81 -4.22
C SER A 67 -11.28 -8.38 -4.24
N ILE A 68 -11.01 -7.17 -3.75
CA ILE A 68 -9.67 -6.61 -3.58
C ILE A 68 -9.44 -6.28 -2.11
N MET A 69 -8.30 -6.72 -1.59
CA MET A 69 -7.76 -6.34 -0.29
C MET A 69 -6.77 -5.20 -0.49
N TRP A 70 -7.06 -4.05 0.10
CA TRP A 70 -6.16 -2.91 0.13
C TRP A 70 -5.36 -2.98 1.41
N ILE A 71 -4.07 -3.31 1.27
CA ILE A 71 -3.20 -3.69 2.39
C ILE A 71 -2.10 -2.65 2.57
N SER A 72 -1.85 -2.25 3.81
CA SER A 72 -0.63 -1.56 4.23
C SER A 72 -0.05 -2.18 5.50
N TYR A 73 1.26 -2.09 5.67
CA TYR A 73 1.97 -2.59 6.85
C TYR A 73 2.66 -1.46 7.60
N GLY A 74 2.61 -1.52 8.93
CA GLY A 74 3.23 -0.53 9.80
C GLY A 74 2.33 0.67 10.07
N SER A 75 2.98 1.77 10.45
CA SER A 75 2.31 3.01 10.86
C SER A 75 1.78 3.77 9.65
N GLY A 76 0.47 4.01 9.61
CA GLY A 76 -0.26 4.65 8.50
C GLY A 76 0.42 5.90 7.90
N PRO A 77 0.86 6.89 8.71
CA PRO A 77 1.53 8.10 8.21
C PRO A 77 2.78 7.85 7.35
N PHE A 78 3.37 6.65 7.39
CA PHE A 78 4.63 6.30 6.74
C PHE A 78 4.49 5.20 5.70
N THR A 79 3.26 4.88 5.29
CA THR A 79 2.97 3.81 4.32
C THR A 79 1.75 4.17 3.48
N ALA A 80 1.35 3.28 2.57
CA ALA A 80 0.16 3.46 1.74
C ALA A 80 -0.54 2.13 1.53
N ALA A 81 -1.87 2.14 1.50
CA ALA A 81 -2.64 0.96 1.11
C ALA A 81 -2.53 0.71 -0.39
N THR A 82 -2.27 -0.54 -0.77
CA THR A 82 -2.14 -0.97 -2.18
C THR A 82 -2.98 -2.22 -2.44
N PRO A 83 -3.48 -2.42 -3.68
CA PRO A 83 -4.47 -3.44 -3.98
C PRO A 83 -3.85 -4.82 -4.21
N PHE A 84 -4.48 -5.83 -3.63
CA PHE A 84 -4.21 -7.24 -3.89
C PHE A 84 -5.53 -7.99 -4.11
N TYR A 85 -5.62 -8.78 -5.17
CA TYR A 85 -6.78 -9.63 -5.41
C TYR A 85 -6.87 -10.73 -4.36
N ALA A 86 -8.09 -10.96 -3.86
CA ALA A 86 -8.34 -11.93 -2.80
C ALA A 86 -8.56 -13.37 -3.31
N ASN A 87 -8.92 -13.53 -4.60
CA ASN A 87 -9.18 -14.84 -5.20
C ASN A 87 -7.89 -15.46 -5.75
N VAL A 88 -6.99 -15.85 -4.85
CA VAL A 88 -5.67 -16.41 -5.14
C VAL A 88 -5.35 -17.55 -4.17
N ASP A 89 -4.53 -18.51 -4.60
CA ASP A 89 -4.11 -19.63 -3.75
C ASP A 89 -2.89 -19.31 -2.87
N ASP A 90 -2.17 -18.23 -3.19
CA ASP A 90 -0.99 -17.81 -2.46
C ASP A 90 -0.80 -16.29 -2.55
N THR A 91 -0.06 -15.73 -1.59
CA THR A 91 0.26 -14.30 -1.48
C THR A 91 1.74 -14.06 -1.76
N PRO A 92 2.12 -12.90 -2.34
CA PRO A 92 3.52 -12.60 -2.64
C PRO A 92 4.44 -12.73 -1.43
N ALA A 93 5.62 -13.31 -1.63
CA ALA A 93 6.60 -13.56 -0.56
C ALA A 93 6.98 -12.30 0.22
N TYR A 94 7.03 -11.13 -0.46
CA TYR A 94 7.34 -9.84 0.16
C TYR A 94 6.35 -9.44 1.27
N LEU A 95 5.09 -9.90 1.19
CA LEU A 95 4.06 -9.66 2.19
C LEU A 95 3.99 -10.80 3.21
N ARG A 96 4.09 -12.05 2.72
CA ARG A 96 3.86 -13.26 3.51
C ARG A 96 5.01 -13.61 4.45
N ASP A 97 6.25 -13.53 3.98
CA ASP A 97 7.40 -14.18 4.62
C ASP A 97 8.08 -13.27 5.66
N THR A 98 7.27 -12.72 6.56
CA THR A 98 7.75 -11.94 7.71
C THR A 98 8.24 -12.86 8.82
N THR A 99 9.48 -12.67 9.27
CA THR A 99 10.07 -13.41 10.41
C THR A 99 10.26 -12.49 11.61
N PRO A 100 10.57 -13.02 12.81
CA PRO A 100 10.96 -12.19 13.96
C PRO A 100 12.28 -11.43 13.76
N GLU A 101 13.10 -11.80 12.78
CA GLU A 101 14.37 -11.15 12.48
C GLU A 101 14.17 -9.95 11.57
N VAL A 102 14.78 -8.80 11.93
CA VAL A 102 14.66 -7.57 11.14
C VAL A 102 15.26 -7.78 9.75
N SER A 103 14.58 -7.29 8.71
CA SER A 103 15.03 -7.43 7.32
C SER A 103 14.46 -6.34 6.43
N THR A 104 15.10 -6.07 5.29
CA THR A 104 14.50 -5.29 4.20
C THR A 104 13.82 -6.16 3.15
N GLY A 105 13.92 -7.49 3.30
CA GLY A 105 13.37 -8.49 2.37
C GLY A 105 11.87 -8.76 2.51
N ASN A 106 11.18 -8.14 3.47
CA ASN A 106 9.73 -8.13 3.58
C ASN A 106 9.20 -6.73 3.88
N LEU A 107 7.97 -6.49 3.45
CA LEU A 107 7.30 -5.19 3.51
C LEU A 107 7.08 -4.74 4.97
N TYR A 108 6.79 -5.67 5.88
CA TYR A 108 6.55 -5.37 7.29
C TYR A 108 7.75 -4.68 7.94
N TRP A 109 8.94 -5.28 7.88
CA TRP A 109 10.12 -4.69 8.50
C TRP A 109 10.63 -3.47 7.76
N ALA A 110 10.59 -3.47 6.42
CA ALA A 110 11.02 -2.32 5.63
C ALA A 110 10.21 -1.06 6.00
N ASN A 111 8.88 -1.16 6.08
CA ASN A 111 8.05 -0.04 6.50
C ASN A 111 8.28 0.36 7.98
N ARG A 112 8.55 -0.60 8.87
CA ARG A 112 8.89 -0.27 10.27
C ARG A 112 10.22 0.47 10.40
N LEU A 113 11.22 0.11 9.59
CA LEU A 113 12.50 0.82 9.53
C LEU A 113 12.30 2.25 9.03
N ILE A 114 11.52 2.43 7.96
CA ILE A 114 11.17 3.76 7.43
C ILE A 114 10.49 4.59 8.51
N ALA A 115 9.41 4.09 9.11
CA ALA A 115 8.65 4.81 10.12
C ALA A 115 9.52 5.21 11.33
N ALA A 116 10.37 4.31 11.82
CA ALA A 116 11.24 4.59 12.96
C ALA A 116 12.29 5.67 12.68
N LEU A 117 12.78 5.77 11.43
CA LEU A 117 13.74 6.80 11.03
C LEU A 117 13.03 8.14 10.74
N ALA A 118 11.89 8.08 10.06
CA ALA A 118 11.14 9.26 9.63
C ALA A 118 10.42 9.99 10.78
N ASP A 119 9.97 9.27 11.83
CA ASP A 119 9.25 9.85 12.96
C ASP A 119 9.99 11.02 13.63
N ALA A 120 11.31 10.91 13.80
CA ALA A 120 12.14 11.97 14.37
C ALA A 120 12.39 13.17 13.43
N HIS A 121 12.21 12.96 12.13
CA HIS A 121 12.50 13.92 11.05
C HIS A 121 11.29 14.04 10.11
N PHE A 122 10.09 14.13 10.70
CA PHE A 122 8.83 14.02 9.97
C PHE A 122 8.74 15.04 8.83
N TYR A 123 9.06 16.30 9.10
CA TYR A 123 8.99 17.39 8.12
C TYR A 123 9.99 17.25 6.98
N GLU A 124 11.19 16.76 7.29
CA GLU A 124 12.26 16.60 6.31
C GLU A 124 12.05 15.38 5.42
N THR A 125 11.28 14.40 5.88
CA THR A 125 11.01 13.14 5.18
C THR A 125 9.62 13.04 4.55
N SER A 126 8.66 13.89 4.97
CA SER A 126 7.25 13.81 4.55
C SER A 126 7.07 13.81 3.03
N ASN A 127 7.79 14.69 2.32
CA ASN A 127 7.70 14.78 0.86
C ASN A 127 8.06 13.46 0.16
N ALA A 128 9.07 12.73 0.66
CA ALA A 128 9.47 11.45 0.09
C ALA A 128 8.41 10.37 0.35
N ILE A 129 7.82 10.38 1.55
CA ILE A 129 6.76 9.45 1.97
C ILE A 129 5.47 9.70 1.18
N GLU A 130 5.04 10.95 1.07
CA GLU A 130 3.85 11.36 0.30
C GLU A 130 4.02 11.01 -1.18
N GLY A 131 5.18 11.30 -1.77
CA GLY A 131 5.47 10.95 -3.16
C GLY A 131 5.48 9.43 -3.40
N PHE A 132 5.99 8.64 -2.45
CA PHE A 132 5.86 7.18 -2.48
C PHE A 132 4.40 6.75 -2.42
N ALA A 133 3.63 7.28 -1.47
CA ALA A 133 2.24 6.90 -1.26
C ALA A 133 1.37 7.22 -2.48
N GLU A 134 1.54 8.41 -3.09
CA GLU A 134 0.87 8.79 -4.33
C GLU A 134 1.23 7.83 -5.47
N SER A 135 2.52 7.57 -5.68
CA SER A 135 3.01 6.71 -6.76
C SER A 135 2.51 5.27 -6.61
N ALA A 136 2.54 4.73 -5.39
CA ALA A 136 2.09 3.38 -5.09
C ALA A 136 0.59 3.20 -5.30
N ARG A 137 -0.23 4.17 -4.88
CA ARG A 137 -1.68 4.14 -5.12
C ARG A 137 -1.99 4.27 -6.61
N ALA A 138 -1.36 5.21 -7.32
CA ALA A 138 -1.55 5.40 -8.75
C ALA A 138 -1.18 4.14 -9.55
N TYR A 139 -0.03 3.53 -9.23
CA TYR A 139 0.38 2.27 -9.85
C TYR A 139 -0.62 1.14 -9.54
N GLY A 140 -1.06 1.01 -8.29
CA GLY A 140 -2.03 0.00 -7.87
C GLY A 140 -3.36 0.09 -8.63
N HIS A 141 -3.94 1.29 -8.74
CA HIS A 141 -5.18 1.49 -9.52
C HIS A 141 -4.99 1.10 -10.99
N ARG A 142 -3.89 1.53 -11.61
CA ARG A 142 -3.58 1.19 -13.00
C ARG A 142 -3.41 -0.32 -13.18
N LEU A 143 -2.76 -0.99 -12.23
CA LEU A 143 -2.55 -2.43 -12.29
C LEU A 143 -3.87 -3.20 -12.22
N VAL A 144 -4.78 -2.78 -11.34
CA VAL A 144 -6.15 -3.34 -11.24
C VAL A 144 -6.92 -3.12 -12.54
N GLU A 145 -6.87 -1.92 -13.11
CA GLU A 145 -7.53 -1.61 -14.38
C GLU A 145 -7.02 -2.49 -15.54
N CYS A 146 -5.69 -2.60 -15.69
CA CYS A 146 -5.07 -3.45 -16.71
C CYS A 146 -5.44 -4.93 -16.49
N THR A 147 -5.34 -5.42 -15.26
CA THR A 147 -5.66 -6.81 -14.93
C THR A 147 -7.13 -7.13 -15.24
N ASP A 148 -8.07 -6.26 -14.85
CA ASP A 148 -9.49 -6.43 -15.17
C ASP A 148 -9.79 -6.35 -16.68
N ALA A 149 -9.01 -5.59 -17.45
CA ALA A 149 -9.13 -5.57 -18.91
C ALA A 149 -8.68 -6.90 -19.53
N GLU A 150 -7.54 -7.42 -19.12
CA GLU A 150 -7.01 -8.70 -19.60
C GLU A 150 -7.94 -9.87 -19.24
N LEU A 151 -8.52 -9.88 -18.03
CA LEU A 151 -9.50 -10.90 -17.64
C LEU A 151 -10.77 -10.90 -18.50
N ARG A 152 -11.21 -9.71 -18.95
CA ARG A 152 -12.34 -9.59 -19.89
C ARG A 152 -11.98 -10.17 -21.26
N GLU A 153 -10.76 -9.94 -21.73
CA GLU A 153 -10.26 -10.51 -23.00
C GLU A 153 -10.14 -12.04 -22.91
N MET A 154 -9.59 -12.57 -21.82
CA MET A 154 -9.50 -14.02 -21.56
C MET A 154 -10.89 -14.66 -21.58
N SER A 155 -11.85 -14.06 -20.88
CA SER A 155 -13.24 -14.55 -20.84
C SER A 155 -13.91 -14.56 -22.22
N ALA A 156 -13.64 -13.54 -23.04
CA ALA A 156 -14.17 -13.45 -24.41
C ALA A 156 -13.56 -14.52 -25.33
N GLN A 157 -12.28 -14.82 -25.19
CA GLN A 157 -11.59 -15.87 -25.95
C GLN A 157 -12.12 -17.27 -25.59
N THR A 158 -12.29 -17.56 -24.30
CA THR A 158 -12.87 -18.83 -23.83
C THR A 158 -14.30 -19.02 -24.37
N SER A 159 -15.12 -17.97 -24.32
CA SER A 159 -16.49 -18.01 -24.85
C SER A 159 -16.52 -18.28 -26.37
N ALA A 160 -15.54 -17.78 -27.12
CA ALA A 160 -15.43 -18.04 -28.55
C ALA A 160 -15.02 -19.49 -28.85
N SER A 161 -14.11 -20.07 -28.06
CA SER A 161 -13.68 -21.48 -28.22
C SER A 161 -14.75 -22.49 -27.81
N GLU A 162 -15.54 -22.20 -26.77
CA GLU A 162 -16.65 -23.07 -26.32
C GLU A 162 -17.75 -23.24 -27.38
N SER A 163 -17.91 -22.23 -28.24
CA SER A 163 -18.86 -22.32 -29.36
C SER A 163 -18.46 -23.33 -30.45
N GLN A 164 -17.20 -23.80 -30.42
CA GLN A 164 -16.62 -24.71 -31.41
C GLN A 164 -16.47 -26.17 -30.92
N GLU A 165 -16.41 -26.44 -29.60
CA GLU A 165 -16.23 -27.79 -29.04
C GLU A 165 -17.31 -28.16 -28.00
N ARG A 166 -18.21 -29.10 -28.33
CA ARG A 166 -19.34 -29.52 -27.47
C ARG A 166 -19.02 -30.65 -26.47
N ALA A 167 -17.78 -31.13 -26.39
CA ALA A 167 -17.37 -32.19 -25.47
C ALA A 167 -16.17 -31.71 -24.64
N GLY A 168 -16.38 -31.46 -23.33
CA GLY A 168 -15.30 -31.00 -22.42
C GLY A 168 -15.64 -29.83 -21.49
N ALA A 169 -16.89 -29.36 -21.43
CA ALA A 169 -17.27 -28.11 -20.73
C ALA A 169 -16.79 -28.00 -19.27
N ALA A 170 -16.77 -29.11 -18.50
CA ALA A 170 -16.30 -29.10 -17.12
C ALA A 170 -14.78 -28.86 -17.02
N GLU A 171 -13.99 -29.54 -17.86
CA GLU A 171 -12.52 -29.40 -17.90
C GLU A 171 -12.11 -28.02 -18.45
N ILE A 172 -12.87 -27.48 -19.40
CA ILE A 172 -12.69 -26.12 -19.92
C ILE A 172 -12.96 -25.06 -18.83
N THR A 173 -14.03 -25.23 -18.04
CA THR A 173 -14.38 -24.30 -16.95
C THR A 173 -13.34 -24.33 -15.82
N GLU A 174 -12.83 -25.51 -15.50
CA GLU A 174 -11.76 -25.68 -14.51
C GLU A 174 -10.46 -25.02 -14.98
N ASN A 175 -10.04 -25.28 -16.21
CA ASN A 175 -8.85 -24.65 -16.81
C ASN A 175 -8.97 -23.12 -16.89
N ALA A 176 -10.15 -22.59 -17.23
CA ALA A 176 -10.40 -21.16 -17.23
C ALA A 176 -10.29 -20.54 -15.83
N SER A 177 -10.80 -21.23 -14.80
CA SER A 177 -10.71 -20.80 -13.41
C SER A 177 -9.26 -20.78 -12.92
N ILE A 178 -8.48 -21.81 -13.24
CA ILE A 178 -7.04 -21.89 -12.95
C ILE A 178 -6.29 -20.74 -13.63
N ALA A 179 -6.58 -20.45 -14.90
CA ALA A 179 -5.95 -19.35 -15.63
C ALA A 179 -6.28 -17.98 -15.02
N ILE A 180 -7.50 -17.77 -14.56
CA ILE A 180 -7.90 -16.53 -13.86
C ILE A 180 -7.11 -16.39 -12.56
N ILE A 181 -7.09 -17.43 -11.71
CA ILE A 181 -6.34 -17.41 -10.43
C ILE A 181 -4.86 -17.11 -10.68
N ALA A 182 -4.25 -17.78 -11.67
CA ALA A 182 -2.85 -17.54 -12.04
C ALA A 182 -2.61 -16.08 -12.48
N LYS A 183 -3.55 -15.47 -13.22
CA LYS A 183 -3.44 -14.07 -13.62
C LYS A 183 -3.57 -13.10 -12.44
N LEU A 184 -4.47 -13.40 -11.50
CA LEU A 184 -4.62 -12.61 -10.27
C LEU A 184 -3.37 -12.71 -9.39
N GLN A 185 -2.78 -13.89 -9.27
CA GLN A 185 -1.50 -14.10 -8.57
C GLN A 185 -0.35 -13.33 -9.22
N GLN A 186 -0.27 -13.35 -10.56
CA GLN A 186 0.71 -12.56 -11.30
C GLN A 186 0.58 -11.06 -10.99
N SER A 187 -0.65 -10.53 -11.03
CA SER A 187 -0.94 -9.13 -10.68
C SER A 187 -0.50 -8.80 -9.25
N ASN A 188 -0.79 -9.68 -8.29
CA ASN A 188 -0.34 -9.51 -6.92
C ASN A 188 1.20 -9.48 -6.79
N GLU A 189 1.92 -10.34 -7.52
CA GLU A 189 3.39 -10.34 -7.51
C GLU A 189 3.97 -9.07 -8.16
N GLU A 190 3.37 -8.58 -9.24
CA GLU A 190 3.75 -7.30 -9.87
C GLU A 190 3.62 -6.12 -8.89
N MET A 191 2.51 -6.07 -8.15
CA MET A 191 2.32 -5.06 -7.09
C MET A 191 3.37 -5.21 -5.98
N ALA A 192 3.68 -6.44 -5.56
CA ALA A 192 4.66 -6.70 -4.53
C ALA A 192 6.10 -6.33 -4.96
N GLU A 193 6.47 -6.60 -6.21
CA GLU A 193 7.76 -6.18 -6.76
C GLU A 193 7.87 -4.66 -6.90
N TYR A 194 6.79 -4.00 -7.34
CA TYR A 194 6.72 -2.55 -7.34
C TYR A 194 6.97 -1.98 -5.93
N LEU A 195 6.27 -2.52 -4.92
CA LEU A 195 6.49 -2.12 -3.53
C LEU A 195 7.92 -2.38 -3.08
N ARG A 196 8.47 -3.56 -3.33
CA ARG A 196 9.84 -3.93 -2.95
C ARG A 196 10.86 -2.92 -3.48
N THR A 197 10.77 -2.57 -4.76
CA THR A 197 11.64 -1.59 -5.40
C THR A 197 11.46 -0.20 -4.79
N HIS A 198 10.22 0.29 -4.68
CA HIS A 198 9.94 1.66 -4.28
C HIS A 198 10.08 1.90 -2.76
N VAL A 199 9.79 0.91 -1.92
CA VAL A 199 10.05 0.93 -0.48
C VAL A 199 11.55 0.91 -0.21
N THR A 200 12.32 0.13 -0.97
CA THR A 200 13.79 0.14 -0.84
C THR A 200 14.36 1.51 -1.17
N LYS A 201 13.87 2.15 -2.24
CA LYS A 201 14.22 3.53 -2.57
C LYS A 201 13.82 4.50 -1.45
N LEU A 202 12.59 4.41 -0.95
CA LEU A 202 12.11 5.28 0.13
C LEU A 202 12.96 5.13 1.39
N LEU A 203 13.29 3.90 1.78
CA LEU A 203 14.18 3.65 2.92
C LEU A 203 15.55 4.28 2.72
N ASN A 204 16.13 4.20 1.52
CA ASN A 204 17.38 4.88 1.21
C ASN A 204 17.26 6.41 1.36
N ASP A 205 16.21 7.00 0.80
CA ASP A 205 15.98 8.45 0.83
C ASP A 205 15.78 8.96 2.27
N VAL A 206 14.96 8.24 3.06
CA VAL A 206 14.71 8.55 4.49
C VAL A 206 15.97 8.37 5.33
N LEU A 207 16.69 7.27 5.14
CA LEU A 207 17.94 7.01 5.87
C LEU A 207 18.99 8.08 5.56
N TYR A 208 19.16 8.43 4.28
CA TYR A 208 20.10 9.45 3.86
C TYR A 208 19.77 10.80 4.49
N THR A 209 18.53 11.27 4.36
CA THR A 209 18.08 12.53 4.98
C THR A 209 18.28 12.53 6.49
N SER A 210 17.81 11.49 7.18
CA SER A 210 17.90 11.38 8.65
C SER A 210 19.35 11.34 9.14
N SER A 211 20.23 10.64 8.41
CA SER A 211 21.64 10.52 8.76
C SER A 211 22.39 11.87 8.70
N ASN A 212 22.04 12.73 7.74
CA ASN A 212 22.62 14.07 7.62
C ASN A 212 22.13 15.04 8.70
N LEU A 213 21.04 14.71 9.39
CA LEU A 213 20.43 15.50 10.46
C LEU A 213 20.81 14.99 11.87
N MET A 214 21.71 14.01 11.96
CA MET A 214 22.18 13.50 13.25
C MET A 214 22.84 14.59 14.09
N HIS A 215 22.60 14.55 15.41
CA HIS A 215 23.17 15.53 16.36
C HIS A 215 24.70 15.49 16.46
N ASN A 216 25.33 14.35 16.12
CA ASN A 216 26.78 14.26 15.96
C ASN A 216 27.17 14.73 14.55
N SER A 217 27.06 16.02 14.32
CA SER A 217 27.40 16.63 13.03
C SER A 217 28.17 17.94 13.22
N PHE A 218 29.00 18.25 12.23
CA PHE A 218 29.65 19.54 12.08
C PHE A 218 29.71 19.86 10.59
N ALA A 219 29.10 20.97 10.18
CA ALA A 219 29.15 21.44 8.79
C ALA A 219 30.05 22.67 8.72
N MET A 220 31.19 22.56 8.02
CA MET A 220 31.91 23.77 7.60
C MET A 220 31.07 24.46 6.53
N SER A 221 30.52 25.63 6.87
CA SER A 221 29.88 26.51 5.90
C SER A 221 30.97 27.14 5.05
N ASP A 222 31.39 26.43 3.99
CA ASP A 222 32.32 26.93 2.98
C ASP A 222 31.61 27.95 2.07
N ARG A 223 31.01 28.99 2.67
CA ARG A 223 30.53 30.21 2.02
C ARG A 223 31.40 31.36 2.47
N TRP A 224 32.51 31.55 1.77
CA TRP A 224 33.21 32.82 1.73
C TRP A 224 32.93 33.42 0.34
N ASN A 225 32.19 34.54 0.35
CA ASN A 225 31.69 35.38 -0.77
C ASN A 225 30.31 35.04 -1.31
#